data_AF-A0A945J2D5-F1
#
_entry.id   AF-A0A945J2D5-F1
#
_cell.length_a   1.000
_cell.length_b   1.000
_cell.length_c   1.000
_cell.angle_alpha   90.00
_cell.angle_beta   90.00
_cell.angle_gamma   90.00
#
_symmetry.space_group_name_H-M   'P 1'
#
loop_
_entity.id
_entity.type
_entity.pdbx_description
1 polymer ?
#
loop_
_entity_poly.entity_id
_entity_poly.type
_entity_poly.pdbx_seq_one_letter_code
_entity_poly.pdbx_strand_id
1 'polypeptide(L)'
;METTLQNDYPTLKAHYHFTKDDEALLLQMKPQIESFADDFLEGFYEFIWNFGKTADFLKDQEIIGRHREKIREWYLDLFKGSYDISYFLKLYKIGEIHVQLGLPTHYVNAAFNYVRVFTLDRIHKHCLESTDLTDKVKAFEKILDINLDTLTSSYRQEEMSRYLALSHTEKVLLRLLKKTSSYFNYLLAGALVIVAFFSVGLFGYDVYLLFSGINEVEQGILTVLGSLLILWAAIELIHQEMNHLRGGYFALEGFITLAIAALIRKILIFSLSPAKTMDVLMYGVLVLCLGLSYWLITHRAKPTKN
;
A
#
# COMPACT_ATOMS: atom_id res chain seq x y z
N MET A 1 23.17 -6.32 -19.95
CA MET A 1 22.66 -6.83 -18.66
C MET A 1 23.51 -7.99 -18.18
N GLU A 2 23.73 -9.03 -19.01
CA GLU A 2 24.68 -10.13 -18.71
C GLU A 2 26.09 -9.63 -18.36
N THR A 3 26.63 -8.66 -19.10
CA THR A 3 27.97 -8.09 -18.88
C THR A 3 28.12 -7.33 -17.56
N THR A 4 27.02 -6.79 -17.02
CA THR A 4 27.01 -6.06 -15.74
C THR A 4 26.96 -7.05 -14.58
N LEU A 5 26.11 -8.08 -14.67
CA LEU A 5 25.99 -9.16 -13.68
C LEU A 5 27.25 -10.04 -13.60
N GLN A 6 27.94 -10.25 -14.72
CA GLN A 6 29.15 -11.08 -14.80
C GLN A 6 30.32 -10.53 -13.96
N ASN A 7 30.38 -9.21 -13.77
CA ASN A 7 31.40 -8.55 -12.94
C ASN A 7 30.93 -8.28 -11.49
N ASP A 8 29.65 -8.49 -11.19
CA ASP A 8 29.05 -8.05 -9.92
C ASP A 8 28.95 -9.19 -8.89
N TYR A 9 28.70 -10.44 -9.30
CA TYR A 9 28.48 -11.53 -8.35
C TYR A 9 29.69 -11.91 -7.47
N PRO A 10 30.96 -11.86 -7.92
CA PRO A 10 32.10 -12.11 -7.03
C PRO A 10 32.25 -11.00 -5.99
N THR A 11 31.99 -9.75 -6.39
CA THR A 11 31.97 -8.57 -5.53
C THR A 11 30.84 -8.67 -4.51
N LEU A 12 29.65 -9.09 -4.93
CA LEU A 12 28.51 -9.37 -4.05
C LEU A 12 28.87 -10.39 -2.98
N LYS A 13 29.42 -11.56 -3.36
CA LYS A 13 29.88 -12.57 -2.40
C LYS A 13 30.94 -12.02 -1.44
N ALA A 14 31.85 -11.17 -1.93
CA ALA A 14 32.86 -10.54 -1.11
C ALA A 14 32.27 -9.60 -0.05
N HIS A 15 31.24 -8.81 -0.37
CA HIS A 15 30.58 -7.92 0.59
C HIS A 15 29.95 -8.68 1.78
N TYR A 16 29.42 -9.88 1.54
CA TYR A 16 28.85 -10.74 2.58
C TYR A 16 29.88 -11.66 3.25
N HIS A 17 31.17 -11.53 2.90
CA HIS A 17 32.24 -12.45 3.32
C HIS A 17 31.85 -13.92 3.10
N PHE A 18 31.25 -14.21 1.95
CA PHE A 18 30.77 -15.54 1.59
C PHE A 18 31.88 -16.33 0.88
N THR A 19 32.41 -17.32 1.59
CA THR A 19 33.64 -18.04 1.22
C THR A 19 33.34 -19.45 0.70
N LYS A 20 34.39 -20.16 0.26
CA LYS A 20 34.30 -21.58 -0.11
C LYS A 20 33.92 -22.48 1.06
N ASP A 21 34.24 -22.10 2.29
CA ASP A 21 33.83 -22.86 3.47
C ASP A 21 32.33 -22.75 3.71
N ASP A 22 31.74 -21.56 3.50
CA ASP A 22 30.27 -21.39 3.53
C ASP A 22 29.59 -22.28 2.47
N GLU A 23 30.15 -22.35 1.25
CA GLU A 23 29.64 -23.23 0.19
C GLU A 23 29.67 -24.71 0.60
N ALA A 24 30.76 -25.15 1.23
CA ALA A 24 30.92 -26.52 1.70
C ALA A 24 29.94 -26.86 2.83
N LEU A 25 29.74 -25.95 3.79
CA LEU A 25 28.79 -26.12 4.89
C LEU A 25 27.34 -26.22 4.39
N LEU A 26 26.97 -25.37 3.42
CA LEU A 26 25.65 -25.44 2.77
C LEU A 26 25.45 -26.78 2.05
N LEU A 27 26.45 -27.25 1.32
CA LEU A 27 26.40 -28.55 0.65
C LEU A 27 26.25 -29.72 1.64
N GLN A 28 26.93 -29.66 2.79
CA GLN A 28 26.83 -30.68 3.83
C GLN A 28 25.43 -30.75 4.46
N MET A 29 24.73 -29.62 4.57
CA MET A 29 23.35 -29.58 5.09
C MET A 29 22.31 -30.08 4.08
N LYS A 30 22.63 -30.13 2.78
CA LYS A 30 21.67 -30.45 1.72
C LYS A 30 20.85 -31.73 1.95
N PRO A 31 21.44 -32.89 2.32
CA PRO A 31 20.67 -34.13 2.48
C PRO A 31 19.61 -34.03 3.58
N GLN A 32 19.90 -33.28 4.64
CA GLN A 32 18.95 -33.05 5.74
C GLN A 32 17.84 -32.12 5.26
N ILE A 33 18.19 -31.04 4.56
CA ILE A 33 17.24 -30.06 4.01
C ILE A 33 16.27 -30.71 3.03
N GLU A 34 16.75 -31.62 2.19
CA GLU A 34 15.92 -32.38 1.25
C GLU A 34 14.82 -33.19 1.96
N SER A 35 15.09 -33.70 3.17
CA SER A 35 14.11 -34.49 3.93
C SER A 35 12.91 -33.71 4.43
N PHE A 36 13.01 -32.38 4.55
CA PHE A 36 11.94 -31.50 5.02
C PHE A 36 11.50 -30.45 4.00
N ALA A 37 11.91 -30.61 2.73
CA ALA A 37 11.51 -29.72 1.65
C ALA A 37 9.99 -29.73 1.41
N ASP A 38 9.33 -30.88 1.61
CA ASP A 38 7.89 -30.98 1.38
C ASP A 38 7.08 -30.29 2.49
N ASP A 39 7.50 -30.45 3.76
CA ASP A 39 6.99 -29.68 4.91
C ASP A 39 7.18 -28.18 4.71
N PHE A 40 8.36 -27.77 4.22
CA PHE A 40 8.66 -26.37 3.91
C PHE A 40 7.64 -25.79 2.92
N LEU A 41 7.37 -26.51 1.83
CA LEU A 41 6.44 -26.07 0.80
C LEU A 41 5.02 -25.94 1.34
N GLU A 42 4.55 -26.91 2.13
CA GLU A 42 3.22 -26.85 2.71
C GLU A 42 3.03 -25.59 3.56
N GLY A 43 3.91 -25.36 4.53
CA GLY A 43 3.81 -24.16 5.38
C GLY A 43 4.10 -22.85 4.62
N PHE A 44 4.94 -22.87 3.58
CA PHE A 44 5.20 -21.69 2.75
C PHE A 44 3.91 -21.25 2.04
N TYR A 45 3.16 -22.21 1.51
CA TYR A 45 1.89 -21.92 0.83
C TYR A 45 0.82 -21.46 1.81
N GLU A 46 0.69 -22.10 2.97
CA GLU A 46 -0.19 -21.61 4.03
C GLU A 46 0.13 -20.16 4.42
N PHE A 47 1.42 -19.83 4.53
CA PHE A 47 1.88 -18.48 4.85
C PHE A 47 1.49 -17.45 3.79
N ILE A 48 1.78 -17.70 2.51
CA ILE A 48 1.48 -16.71 1.44
C ILE A 48 -0.02 -16.58 1.14
N TRP A 49 -0.83 -17.61 1.43
CA TRP A 49 -2.30 -17.52 1.27
C TRP A 49 -2.91 -16.47 2.21
N ASN A 50 -2.25 -16.18 3.33
CA ASN A 50 -2.68 -15.14 4.27
C ASN A 50 -2.42 -13.70 3.77
N PHE A 51 -1.77 -13.52 2.61
CA PHE A 51 -1.53 -12.20 2.03
C PHE A 51 -2.77 -11.56 1.37
N GLY A 52 -3.94 -12.18 1.50
CA GLY A 52 -5.21 -11.62 1.00
C GLY A 52 -5.22 -11.50 -0.53
N LYS A 53 -5.30 -10.27 -1.06
CA LYS A 53 -5.34 -10.00 -2.50
C LYS A 53 -4.13 -10.53 -3.26
N THR A 54 -3.00 -10.78 -2.60
CA THR A 54 -1.82 -11.34 -3.25
C THR A 54 -2.00 -12.82 -3.63
N ALA A 55 -2.91 -13.54 -2.96
CA ALA A 55 -3.32 -14.88 -3.39
C ALA A 55 -3.99 -14.85 -4.79
N ASP A 56 -4.44 -13.68 -5.27
CA ASP A 56 -4.99 -13.54 -6.62
C ASP A 56 -3.96 -13.81 -7.73
N PHE A 57 -2.66 -13.79 -7.45
CA PHE A 57 -1.62 -14.17 -8.41
C PHE A 57 -1.56 -15.69 -8.66
N LEU A 58 -2.18 -16.49 -7.80
CA LEU A 58 -2.14 -17.95 -7.79
C LEU A 58 -3.56 -18.53 -7.94
N LYS A 59 -4.27 -18.17 -9.02
CA LYS A 59 -5.67 -18.61 -9.25
C LYS A 59 -5.82 -19.95 -9.96
N ASP A 60 -4.83 -20.35 -10.74
CA ASP A 60 -4.87 -21.56 -11.56
C ASP A 60 -4.07 -22.67 -10.88
N GLN A 61 -4.68 -23.85 -10.74
CA GLN A 61 -4.03 -25.02 -10.15
C GLN A 61 -2.78 -25.45 -10.93
N GLU A 62 -2.75 -25.27 -12.25
CA GLU A 62 -1.56 -25.57 -13.05
C GLU A 62 -0.42 -24.59 -12.74
N ILE A 63 -0.74 -23.30 -12.58
CA ILE A 63 0.22 -22.27 -12.20
C ILE A 63 0.74 -22.52 -10.79
N ILE A 64 -0.14 -22.90 -9.85
CA ILE A 64 0.24 -23.25 -8.47
C ILE A 64 1.23 -24.42 -8.49
N GLY A 65 0.94 -25.49 -9.23
CA GLY A 65 1.81 -26.66 -9.33
C GLY A 65 3.19 -26.31 -9.87
N ARG A 66 3.25 -25.55 -10.97
CA ARG A 66 4.52 -25.07 -11.56
C ARG A 66 5.30 -24.17 -10.60
N HIS A 67 4.61 -23.26 -9.90
CA HIS A 67 5.24 -22.39 -8.91
C HIS A 67 5.79 -23.20 -7.74
N ARG A 68 5.08 -24.25 -7.29
CA ARG A 68 5.50 -25.10 -6.16
C ARG A 68 6.80 -25.81 -6.48
N GLU A 69 6.91 -26.38 -7.68
CA GLU A 69 8.15 -26.99 -8.16
C GLU A 69 9.28 -25.96 -8.24
N LYS A 70 9.02 -24.74 -8.70
CA LYS A 70 10.05 -23.70 -8.80
C LYS A 70 10.53 -23.20 -7.44
N ILE A 71 9.64 -23.07 -6.46
CA ILE A 71 10.02 -22.76 -5.07
C ILE A 71 10.81 -23.91 -4.46
N ARG A 72 10.45 -25.17 -4.74
CA ARG A 72 11.19 -26.35 -4.29
C ARG A 72 12.61 -26.35 -4.85
N GLU A 73 12.74 -26.17 -6.16
CA GLU A 73 14.03 -26.07 -6.85
C GLU A 73 14.88 -24.94 -6.25
N TRP A 74 14.31 -23.74 -6.10
CA TRP A 74 15.00 -22.59 -5.52
C TRP A 74 15.46 -22.85 -4.08
N TYR A 75 14.59 -23.42 -3.24
CA TYR A 75 14.92 -23.72 -1.85
C TYR A 75 16.07 -24.71 -1.72
N LEU A 76 16.09 -25.77 -2.53
CA LEU A 76 17.19 -26.75 -2.55
C LEU A 76 18.47 -26.18 -3.18
N ASP A 77 18.33 -25.26 -4.14
CA ASP A 77 19.45 -24.57 -4.77
C ASP A 77 20.22 -23.67 -3.77
N LEU A 78 19.59 -23.20 -2.67
CA LEU A 78 20.27 -22.53 -1.55
C LEU A 78 21.35 -23.41 -0.87
N PHE A 79 21.30 -24.73 -1.07
CA PHE A 79 22.20 -25.71 -0.46
C PHE A 79 23.04 -26.47 -1.50
N LYS A 80 23.08 -25.99 -2.75
CA LYS A 80 23.77 -26.68 -3.84
C LYS A 80 25.30 -26.67 -3.71
N GLY A 81 25.86 -25.74 -2.94
CA GLY A 81 27.32 -25.62 -2.75
C GLY A 81 28.09 -25.03 -3.93
N SER A 82 27.39 -24.52 -4.95
CA SER A 82 28.01 -23.86 -6.10
C SER A 82 27.17 -22.66 -6.53
N TYR A 83 27.71 -21.45 -6.38
CA TYR A 83 27.00 -20.19 -6.68
C TYR A 83 27.82 -19.39 -7.69
N ASP A 84 27.59 -19.71 -8.96
CA ASP A 84 28.22 -19.11 -10.13
C ASP A 84 27.28 -18.10 -10.81
N ILE A 85 27.72 -17.53 -11.93
CA ILE A 85 26.91 -16.59 -12.70
C ILE A 85 25.54 -17.18 -13.11
N SER A 86 25.46 -18.48 -13.39
CA SER A 86 24.21 -19.15 -13.80
C SER A 86 23.19 -19.15 -12.66
N TYR A 87 23.65 -19.33 -11.41
CA TYR A 87 22.81 -19.23 -10.22
C TYR A 87 22.20 -17.83 -10.09
N PHE A 88 23.02 -16.78 -10.18
CA PHE A 88 22.56 -15.40 -10.04
C PHE A 88 21.68 -14.94 -11.21
N LEU A 89 21.94 -15.39 -12.44
CA LEU A 89 21.07 -15.10 -13.59
C LEU A 89 19.67 -15.67 -13.41
N LYS A 90 19.54 -16.88 -12.84
CA LYS A 90 18.23 -17.45 -12.50
C LYS A 90 17.51 -16.59 -11.46
N LEU A 91 18.18 -16.18 -10.38
CA LEU A 91 17.59 -15.32 -9.36
C LEU A 91 17.13 -13.97 -9.91
N TYR A 92 17.93 -13.37 -10.78
CA TYR A 92 17.54 -12.14 -11.45
C TYR A 92 16.27 -12.33 -12.29
N LYS A 93 16.18 -13.42 -13.05
CA LYS A 93 14.99 -13.75 -13.85
C LYS A 93 13.76 -13.96 -12.97
N ILE A 94 13.92 -14.60 -11.82
CA ILE A 94 12.85 -14.78 -10.85
C ILE A 94 12.32 -13.41 -10.40
N GLY A 95 13.18 -12.49 -9.99
CA GLY A 95 12.73 -11.16 -9.55
C GLY A 95 12.08 -10.33 -10.66
N GLU A 96 12.59 -10.40 -11.90
CA GLU A 96 11.95 -9.78 -13.08
C GLU A 96 10.49 -10.24 -13.26
N ILE A 97 10.25 -11.55 -13.16
CA ILE A 97 8.89 -12.13 -13.27
C ILE A 97 7.97 -11.58 -12.17
N HIS A 98 8.46 -11.48 -10.93
CA HIS A 98 7.64 -10.96 -9.83
C HIS A 98 7.28 -9.48 -10.01
N VAL A 99 8.17 -8.66 -10.59
CA VAL A 99 7.89 -7.26 -10.95
C VAL A 99 6.87 -7.18 -12.09
N GLN A 100 6.98 -8.06 -13.09
CA GLN A 100 6.04 -8.14 -14.21
C GLN A 100 4.63 -8.50 -13.74
N LEU A 101 4.51 -9.39 -12.76
CA LEU A 101 3.24 -9.71 -12.10
C LEU A 101 2.74 -8.56 -11.21
N GLY A 102 3.59 -7.60 -10.87
CA GLY A 102 3.23 -6.48 -9.99
C GLY A 102 3.13 -6.88 -8.52
N LEU A 103 3.84 -7.94 -8.11
CA LEU A 103 3.91 -8.36 -6.71
C LEU A 103 4.70 -7.31 -5.90
N PRO A 104 4.09 -6.64 -4.90
CA PRO A 104 4.84 -5.69 -4.07
C PRO A 104 6.02 -6.35 -3.34
N THR A 105 7.20 -5.70 -3.39
CA THR A 105 8.45 -6.21 -2.79
C THR A 105 8.33 -6.58 -1.31
N HIS A 106 7.42 -5.91 -0.58
CA HIS A 106 7.12 -6.23 0.82
C HIS A 106 6.76 -7.71 1.03
N TYR A 107 5.97 -8.32 0.14
CA TYR A 107 5.58 -9.73 0.27
C TYR A 107 6.74 -10.68 0.01
N VAL A 108 7.68 -10.31 -0.86
CA VAL A 108 8.92 -11.07 -1.05
C VAL A 108 9.74 -11.05 0.24
N ASN A 109 9.91 -9.89 0.87
CA ASN A 109 10.64 -9.78 2.14
C ASN A 109 9.98 -10.63 3.23
N ALA A 110 8.64 -10.62 3.31
CA ALA A 110 7.88 -11.44 4.25
C ALA A 110 8.07 -12.95 3.96
N ALA A 111 8.02 -13.37 2.70
CA ALA A 111 8.27 -14.74 2.29
C ALA A 111 9.69 -15.21 2.64
N PHE A 112 10.70 -14.36 2.45
CA PHE A 112 12.07 -14.66 2.88
C PHE A 112 12.20 -14.78 4.40
N ASN A 113 11.46 -13.99 5.18
CA ASN A 113 11.42 -14.17 6.63
C ASN A 113 10.85 -15.53 7.02
N TYR A 114 9.77 -15.99 6.36
CA TYR A 114 9.26 -17.35 6.58
C TYR A 114 10.33 -18.41 6.30
N VAL A 115 11.00 -18.32 5.14
CA VAL A 115 12.10 -19.24 4.76
C VAL A 115 13.19 -19.26 5.83
N ARG A 116 13.57 -18.08 6.34
CA ARG A 116 14.57 -17.94 7.40
C ARG A 116 14.15 -18.65 8.68
N VAL A 117 12.98 -18.31 9.20
CA VAL A 117 12.49 -18.85 10.50
C VAL A 117 12.31 -20.37 10.42
N PHE A 118 11.69 -20.86 9.34
CA PHE A 118 11.52 -22.30 9.13
C PHE A 118 12.87 -23.03 9.08
N THR A 119 13.82 -22.52 8.28
CA THR A 119 15.07 -23.23 8.05
C THR A 119 15.99 -23.16 9.27
N LEU A 120 16.03 -22.03 9.99
CA LEU A 120 16.77 -21.92 11.25
C LEU A 120 16.25 -22.88 12.31
N ASP A 121 14.92 -23.04 12.44
CA ASP A 121 14.32 -24.02 13.35
C ASP A 121 14.77 -25.45 13.03
N ARG A 122 14.77 -25.81 11.73
CA ARG A 122 15.22 -27.13 11.28
C ARG A 122 16.73 -27.34 11.47
N ILE A 123 17.56 -26.36 11.13
CA ILE A 123 19.00 -26.41 11.38
C ILE A 123 19.27 -26.60 12.87
N HIS A 124 18.60 -25.83 13.74
CA HIS A 124 18.79 -25.96 15.18
C HIS A 124 18.36 -27.35 15.66
N LYS A 125 17.18 -27.86 15.29
CA LYS A 125 16.70 -29.18 15.75
C LYS A 125 17.56 -30.36 15.30
N HIS A 126 18.15 -30.29 14.10
CA HIS A 126 18.82 -31.44 13.48
C HIS A 126 20.35 -31.35 13.44
N CYS A 127 20.93 -30.18 13.74
CA CYS A 127 22.39 -29.98 13.82
C CYS A 127 22.89 -29.62 15.23
N LEU A 128 22.07 -29.82 16.28
CA LEU A 128 22.40 -29.49 17.68
C LEU A 128 23.75 -30.07 18.17
N GLU A 129 24.14 -31.24 17.66
CA GLU A 129 25.38 -31.92 18.07
C GLU A 129 26.59 -31.59 17.18
N SER A 130 26.43 -30.73 16.17
CA SER A 130 27.51 -30.43 15.25
C SER A 130 28.40 -29.30 15.80
N THR A 131 29.71 -29.55 15.86
CA THR A 131 30.71 -28.56 16.32
C THR A 131 30.76 -27.29 15.46
N ASP A 132 30.09 -27.30 14.31
CA ASP A 132 30.01 -26.24 13.30
C ASP A 132 28.62 -25.57 13.21
N LEU A 133 27.70 -25.80 14.15
CA LEU A 133 26.33 -25.27 14.10
C LEU A 133 26.28 -23.76 13.84
N THR A 134 27.11 -22.99 14.56
CA THR A 134 27.19 -21.54 14.41
C THR A 134 27.61 -21.14 12.99
N ASP A 135 28.54 -21.87 12.39
CA ASP A 135 29.05 -21.55 11.05
C ASP A 135 28.07 -21.98 9.96
N LYS A 136 27.35 -23.09 10.17
CA LYS A 136 26.21 -23.50 9.32
C LYS A 136 25.11 -22.44 9.30
N VAL A 137 24.74 -21.91 10.47
CA VAL A 137 23.76 -20.83 10.57
C VAL A 137 24.25 -19.58 9.84
N LYS A 138 25.51 -19.16 10.05
CA LYS A 138 26.08 -18.01 9.32
C LYS A 138 26.07 -18.22 7.80
N ALA A 139 26.46 -19.40 7.33
CA ALA A 139 26.49 -19.72 5.90
C ALA A 139 25.08 -19.63 5.28
N PHE A 140 24.07 -20.16 5.98
CA PHE A 140 22.66 -20.05 5.58
C PHE A 140 22.15 -18.61 5.56
N GLU A 141 22.39 -17.85 6.63
CA GLU A 141 21.97 -16.44 6.71
C GLU A 141 22.58 -15.61 5.57
N LYS A 142 23.89 -15.78 5.30
CA LYS A 142 24.58 -15.10 4.19
C LYS A 142 23.96 -15.44 2.84
N ILE A 143 23.74 -16.72 2.52
CA ILE A 143 23.19 -17.08 1.20
C ILE A 143 21.75 -16.61 1.03
N LEU A 144 20.95 -16.64 2.10
CA LEU A 144 19.58 -16.15 2.07
C LEU A 144 19.53 -14.63 1.86
N ASP A 145 20.40 -13.88 2.53
CA ASP A 145 20.51 -12.42 2.36
C ASP A 145 21.04 -12.04 0.97
N ILE A 146 22.04 -12.77 0.45
CA ILE A 146 22.53 -12.60 -0.93
C ILE A 146 21.40 -12.83 -1.95
N ASN A 147 20.55 -13.83 -1.73
CA ASN A 147 19.38 -14.09 -2.57
C ASN A 147 18.39 -12.92 -2.52
N LEU A 148 18.10 -12.42 -1.31
CA LEU A 148 17.19 -11.30 -1.10
C LEU A 148 17.73 -10.02 -1.76
N ASP A 149 19.02 -9.73 -1.60
CA ASP A 149 19.71 -8.60 -2.21
C ASP A 149 19.63 -8.67 -3.75
N THR A 150 19.99 -9.81 -4.32
CA THR A 150 19.93 -10.03 -5.78
C THR A 150 18.50 -9.82 -6.31
N LEU A 151 17.51 -10.39 -5.63
CA LEU A 151 16.12 -10.33 -6.04
C LEU A 151 15.56 -8.90 -5.88
N THR A 152 15.81 -8.22 -4.77
CA THR A 152 15.37 -6.82 -4.56
C THR A 152 16.09 -5.83 -5.49
N SER A 153 17.36 -6.08 -5.83
CA SER A 153 18.08 -5.30 -6.84
C SER A 153 17.45 -5.46 -8.23
N SER A 154 17.05 -6.68 -8.60
CA SER A 154 16.32 -6.91 -9.85
C SER A 154 14.97 -6.20 -9.88
N TYR A 155 14.28 -6.08 -8.75
CA TYR A 155 13.06 -5.29 -8.61
C TYR A 155 13.28 -3.83 -8.98
N ARG A 156 14.27 -3.21 -8.35
CA ARG A 156 14.63 -1.81 -8.59
C ARG A 156 15.05 -1.59 -10.04
N GLN A 157 15.82 -2.52 -10.61
CA GLN A 157 16.32 -2.41 -11.97
C GLN A 157 15.20 -2.58 -13.01
N GLU A 158 14.28 -3.51 -12.80
CA GLU A 158 13.16 -3.75 -13.71
C GLU A 158 12.11 -2.62 -13.61
N GLU A 159 11.78 -2.13 -12.41
CA GLU A 159 10.91 -0.96 -12.26
C GLU A 159 11.52 0.29 -12.92
N MET A 160 12.83 0.51 -12.75
CA MET A 160 13.54 1.57 -13.44
C MET A 160 13.52 1.37 -14.96
N SER A 161 13.74 0.14 -15.43
CA SER A 161 13.74 -0.19 -16.86
C SER A 161 12.36 0.02 -17.48
N ARG A 162 11.27 -0.39 -16.81
CA ARG A 162 9.89 -0.10 -17.20
C ARG A 162 9.63 1.40 -17.26
N TYR A 163 10.07 2.16 -16.25
CA TYR A 163 9.95 3.61 -16.26
C TYR A 163 10.76 4.24 -17.40
N LEU A 164 11.93 3.70 -17.73
CA LEU A 164 12.76 4.14 -18.85
C LEU A 164 12.21 3.68 -20.21
N ALA A 165 11.47 2.58 -20.29
CA ALA A 165 10.84 2.05 -21.50
C ALA A 165 9.61 2.86 -21.91
N LEU A 166 9.00 3.63 -20.99
CA LEU A 166 7.96 4.59 -21.33
C LEU A 166 8.47 5.58 -22.39
N SER A 167 7.65 5.84 -23.40
CA SER A 167 7.93 6.84 -24.42
C SER A 167 8.13 8.22 -23.80
N HIS A 168 8.84 9.09 -24.51
CA HIS A 168 9.08 10.46 -24.03
C HIS A 168 7.76 11.19 -23.75
N THR A 169 6.75 10.98 -24.59
CA THR A 169 5.40 11.54 -24.44
C THR A 169 4.69 10.99 -23.20
N GLU A 170 4.74 9.69 -22.93
CA GLU A 170 4.16 9.09 -21.72
C GLU A 170 4.83 9.62 -20.44
N LYS A 171 6.16 9.74 -20.43
CA LYS A 171 6.90 10.33 -19.31
C LYS A 171 6.52 11.78 -19.07
N VAL A 172 6.42 12.58 -20.14
CA VAL A 172 6.01 13.99 -20.07
C VAL A 172 4.57 14.10 -19.60
N LEU A 173 3.66 13.28 -20.12
CA LEU A 173 2.26 13.26 -19.74
C LEU A 173 2.08 12.87 -18.27
N LEU A 174 2.71 11.79 -17.80
CA LEU A 174 2.66 11.37 -16.41
C LEU A 174 3.24 12.43 -15.47
N ARG A 175 4.36 13.05 -15.86
CA ARG A 175 4.98 14.13 -15.09
C ARG A 175 4.06 15.37 -15.05
N LEU A 176 3.46 15.74 -16.18
CA LEU A 176 2.51 16.84 -16.27
C LEU A 176 1.28 16.56 -15.41
N LEU A 177 0.65 15.38 -15.56
CA LEU A 177 -0.52 14.98 -14.78
C LEU A 177 -0.22 14.99 -13.27
N LYS A 178 0.90 14.41 -12.84
CA LYS A 178 1.29 14.40 -11.43
C LYS A 178 1.54 15.81 -10.90
N LYS A 179 2.24 16.65 -11.68
CA LYS A 179 2.54 18.03 -11.29
C LYS A 179 1.25 18.87 -11.23
N THR A 180 0.42 18.81 -12.26
CA THR A 180 -0.85 19.51 -12.36
C THR A 180 -1.82 19.09 -11.27
N SER A 181 -1.97 17.78 -11.03
CA SER A 181 -2.78 17.26 -9.93
C SER A 181 -2.30 17.78 -8.57
N SER A 182 -0.98 17.76 -8.33
CA SER A 182 -0.41 18.32 -7.09
C SER A 182 -0.69 19.82 -6.95
N TYR A 183 -0.62 20.60 -8.03
CA TYR A 183 -0.98 22.02 -8.00
C TYR A 183 -2.45 22.24 -7.65
N PHE A 184 -3.37 21.48 -8.23
CA PHE A 184 -4.79 21.57 -7.91
C PHE A 184 -5.09 21.24 -6.44
N ASN A 185 -4.43 20.21 -5.88
CA ASN A 185 -4.60 19.86 -4.47
C ASN A 185 -4.12 20.99 -3.55
N TYR A 186 -2.95 21.60 -3.84
CA TYR A 186 -2.47 22.75 -3.06
C TYR A 186 -3.36 23.98 -3.20
N LEU A 187 -3.87 24.25 -4.41
CA LEU A 187 -4.80 25.34 -4.65
C LEU A 187 -6.10 25.15 -3.86
N LEU A 188 -6.66 23.94 -3.87
CA LEU A 188 -7.87 23.59 -3.12
C LEU A 188 -7.65 23.72 -1.62
N ALA A 189 -6.56 23.15 -1.09
CA ALA A 189 -6.21 23.26 0.32
C ALA A 189 -6.05 24.74 0.75
N GLY A 190 -5.36 25.54 -0.07
CA GLY A 190 -5.20 26.97 0.17
C GLY A 190 -6.55 27.72 0.17
N ALA A 191 -7.40 27.45 -0.81
CA ALA A 191 -8.74 28.04 -0.89
C ALA A 191 -9.60 27.68 0.34
N LEU A 192 -9.54 26.43 0.81
CA LEU A 192 -10.27 26.00 2.00
C LEU A 192 -9.78 26.69 3.28
N VAL A 193 -8.46 26.87 3.44
CA VAL A 193 -7.88 27.63 4.56
C VAL A 193 -8.36 29.08 4.56
N ILE A 194 -8.40 29.72 3.38
CA ILE A 194 -8.93 31.07 3.22
C ILE A 194 -10.41 31.13 3.62
N VAL A 195 -11.23 30.17 3.16
CA VAL A 195 -12.65 30.08 3.53
C VAL A 195 -12.81 29.91 5.05
N ALA A 196 -12.03 29.03 5.68
CA ALA A 196 -12.07 28.84 7.12
C ALA A 196 -11.71 30.13 7.87
N PHE A 197 -10.65 30.83 7.45
CA PHE A 197 -10.23 32.11 8.04
C PHE A 197 -11.34 33.18 7.96
N PHE A 198 -11.92 33.40 6.78
CA PHE A 198 -13.02 34.35 6.62
C PHE A 198 -14.28 33.94 7.38
N SER A 199 -14.55 32.63 7.50
CA SER A 199 -15.69 32.11 8.25
C SER A 199 -15.57 32.40 9.75
N VAL A 200 -14.36 32.37 10.31
CA VAL A 200 -14.12 32.80 11.71
C VAL A 200 -14.45 34.28 11.89
N GLY A 201 -14.02 35.13 10.96
CA GLY A 201 -14.33 36.57 10.98
C GLY A 201 -15.84 36.83 10.86
N LEU A 202 -16.52 36.15 9.94
CA LEU A 202 -17.96 36.23 9.76
C LEU A 202 -18.71 35.80 11.02
N PHE A 203 -18.31 34.68 11.63
CA PHE A 203 -18.89 34.22 12.89
C PHE A 203 -18.74 35.26 14.01
N GLY A 204 -17.56 35.86 14.16
CA GLY A 204 -17.34 36.93 15.13
C GLY A 204 -18.23 38.16 14.89
N TYR A 205 -18.43 38.53 13.62
CA TYR A 205 -19.32 39.62 13.23
C TYR A 205 -20.80 39.32 13.51
N ASP A 206 -21.26 38.09 13.20
CA ASP A 206 -22.63 37.66 13.48
C ASP A 206 -22.92 37.63 14.99
N VAL A 207 -21.95 37.19 15.80
CA VAL A 207 -22.04 37.24 17.27
C VAL A 207 -22.13 38.68 17.75
N TYR A 208 -21.31 39.59 17.22
CA TYR A 208 -21.38 41.01 17.57
C TYR A 208 -22.74 41.64 17.25
N LEU A 209 -23.32 41.33 16.08
CA LEU A 209 -24.66 41.78 15.68
C LEU A 209 -25.75 41.30 16.64
N LEU A 210 -25.68 40.03 17.06
CA LEU A 210 -26.61 39.43 18.01
C LEU A 210 -26.56 40.15 19.37
N PHE A 211 -25.36 40.41 19.89
CA PHE A 211 -25.19 41.12 21.17
C PHE A 211 -25.53 42.61 21.10
N SER A 212 -25.37 43.24 19.93
CA SER A 212 -25.70 44.66 19.72
C SER A 212 -27.21 44.91 19.61
N GLY A 213 -28.04 43.86 19.57
CA GLY A 213 -29.51 43.98 19.53
C GLY A 213 -30.07 44.58 18.24
N ILE A 214 -29.29 44.56 17.15
CA ILE A 214 -29.67 45.15 15.85
C ILE A 214 -30.71 44.30 15.12
N ASN A 215 -30.65 42.97 15.27
CA ASN A 215 -31.57 42.00 14.67
C ASN A 215 -32.46 41.36 15.75
N GLU A 216 -33.63 40.85 15.33
CA GLU A 216 -34.43 39.97 16.18
C GLU A 216 -33.61 38.76 16.62
N VAL A 217 -33.77 38.33 17.87
CA VAL A 217 -32.98 37.25 18.49
C VAL A 217 -33.04 35.96 17.66
N GLU A 218 -34.22 35.64 17.11
CA GLU A 218 -34.41 34.47 16.24
C GLU A 218 -33.53 34.55 14.99
N GLN A 219 -33.54 35.69 14.30
CA GLN A 219 -32.74 35.90 13.09
C GLN A 219 -31.24 35.89 13.39
N GLY A 220 -30.82 36.50 14.50
CA GLY A 220 -29.42 36.51 14.92
C GLY A 220 -28.88 35.12 15.29
N ILE A 221 -29.70 34.26 15.93
CA ILE A 221 -29.32 32.88 16.21
C ILE A 221 -29.15 32.08 14.90
N LEU A 222 -30.05 32.28 13.94
CA LEU A 222 -29.99 31.61 12.63
C LEU A 222 -28.75 32.01 11.82
N THR A 223 -28.32 33.27 11.87
CA THR A 223 -27.10 33.72 11.17
C THR A 223 -25.84 33.17 11.82
N VAL A 224 -25.74 33.21 13.16
CA VAL A 224 -24.60 32.66 13.92
C VAL A 224 -24.46 31.14 13.73
N LEU A 225 -25.56 30.39 13.81
CA LEU A 225 -25.55 28.95 13.50
C LEU A 225 -25.11 28.72 12.05
N GLY A 226 -25.50 29.62 11.17
CA GLY A 226 -25.17 29.58 9.76
C GLY A 226 -23.69 29.74 9.46
N SER A 227 -23.03 30.72 10.06
CA SER A 227 -21.57 30.91 9.93
C SER A 227 -20.78 29.82 10.64
N LEU A 228 -21.27 29.31 11.77
CA LEU A 228 -20.66 28.17 12.47
C LEU A 228 -20.66 26.88 11.61
N LEU A 229 -21.75 26.59 10.90
CA LEU A 229 -21.83 25.44 10.00
C LEU A 229 -20.90 25.56 8.78
N ILE A 230 -20.71 26.77 8.26
CA ILE A 230 -19.74 27.02 7.18
C ILE A 230 -18.33 26.77 7.69
N LEU A 231 -18.01 27.26 8.90
CA LEU A 231 -16.72 27.03 9.54
C LEU A 231 -16.46 25.54 9.78
N TRP A 232 -17.44 24.81 10.34
CA TRP A 232 -17.35 23.36 10.54
C TRP A 232 -17.11 22.63 9.22
N ALA A 233 -17.87 22.97 8.17
CA ALA A 233 -17.71 22.37 6.85
C ALA A 233 -16.33 22.64 6.23
N ALA A 234 -15.81 23.87 6.40
CA ALA A 234 -14.47 24.22 5.91
C ALA A 234 -13.39 23.41 6.64
N ILE A 235 -13.48 23.29 7.97
CA ILE A 235 -12.54 22.49 8.78
C ILE A 235 -12.58 21.02 8.37
N GLU A 236 -13.78 20.44 8.20
CA GLU A 236 -13.94 19.06 7.77
C GLU A 236 -13.33 18.83 6.38
N LEU A 237 -13.59 19.72 5.42
CA LEU A 237 -12.99 19.65 4.08
C LEU A 237 -11.46 19.76 4.11
N ILE A 238 -10.90 20.61 4.97
CA ILE A 238 -9.44 20.71 5.17
C ILE A 238 -8.90 19.38 5.70
N HIS A 239 -9.58 18.76 6.67
CA HIS A 239 -9.16 17.46 7.20
C HIS A 239 -9.16 16.38 6.12
N GLN A 240 -10.19 16.34 5.28
CA GLN A 240 -10.28 15.41 4.15
C GLN A 240 -9.16 15.66 3.12
N GLU A 241 -8.89 16.93 2.77
CA GLU A 241 -7.82 17.27 1.81
C GLU A 241 -6.42 16.97 2.38
N MET A 242 -6.20 17.20 3.68
CA MET A 242 -4.95 16.83 4.35
C MET A 242 -4.71 15.32 4.35
N ASN A 243 -5.75 14.52 4.59
CA ASN A 243 -5.66 13.06 4.54
C ASN A 243 -5.35 12.58 3.12
N HIS A 244 -5.96 13.19 2.10
CA HIS A 244 -5.67 12.91 0.70
C HIS A 244 -4.22 13.27 0.32
N LEU A 245 -3.72 14.45 0.74
CA LEU A 245 -2.32 14.88 0.51
C LEU A 245 -1.28 13.96 1.16
N ARG A 246 -1.61 13.29 2.27
CA ARG A 246 -0.75 12.29 2.94
C ARG A 246 -0.73 10.93 2.25
N GLY A 247 -1.36 10.79 1.09
CA GLY A 247 -1.46 9.54 0.34
C GLY A 247 -2.65 8.66 0.75
N GLY A 248 -3.60 9.21 1.52
CA GLY A 248 -4.89 8.57 1.76
C GLY A 248 -5.76 8.56 0.51
N TYR A 249 -6.71 7.62 0.44
CA TYR A 249 -7.72 7.60 -0.62
C TYR A 249 -8.61 8.85 -0.54
N PHE A 250 -9.12 9.30 -1.70
CA PHE A 250 -10.10 10.39 -1.74
C PHE A 250 -11.34 9.99 -0.94
N ALA A 251 -11.56 10.67 0.19
CA ALA A 251 -12.61 10.33 1.14
C ALA A 251 -13.97 10.87 0.67
N LEU A 252 -14.50 10.21 -0.36
CA LEU A 252 -15.81 10.50 -0.97
C LEU A 252 -16.94 10.54 0.08
N GLU A 253 -16.78 9.76 1.16
CA GLU A 253 -17.68 9.72 2.32
C GLU A 253 -17.84 11.08 3.01
N GLY A 254 -16.73 11.77 3.30
CA GLY A 254 -16.74 13.08 3.97
C GLY A 254 -17.45 14.15 3.14
N PHE A 255 -17.17 14.18 1.83
CA PHE A 255 -17.83 15.11 0.90
C PHE A 255 -19.34 14.88 0.79
N ILE A 256 -19.79 13.62 0.74
CA ILE A 256 -21.22 13.30 0.68
C ILE A 256 -21.91 13.68 1.98
N THR A 257 -21.27 13.43 3.13
CA THR A 257 -21.81 13.80 4.46
C THR A 257 -21.97 15.32 4.59
N LEU A 258 -20.98 16.08 4.13
CA LEU A 258 -21.03 17.54 4.08
C LEU A 258 -22.13 18.06 3.15
N ALA A 259 -22.29 17.44 1.97
CA ALA A 259 -23.36 17.79 1.03
C ALA A 259 -24.74 17.53 1.63
N ILE A 260 -24.94 16.37 2.28
CA ILE A 260 -26.17 16.04 2.99
C ILE A 260 -26.45 17.06 4.11
N ALA A 261 -25.47 17.37 4.96
CA ALA A 261 -25.60 18.34 6.03
C ALA A 261 -25.98 19.75 5.52
N ALA A 262 -25.35 20.20 4.44
CA ALA A 262 -25.64 21.48 3.80
C ALA A 262 -27.08 21.53 3.22
N LEU A 263 -27.57 20.43 2.65
CA LEU A 263 -28.93 20.33 2.12
C LEU A 263 -29.98 20.26 3.22
N ILE A 264 -29.72 19.49 4.29
CA ILE A 264 -30.60 19.46 5.47
C ILE A 264 -30.74 20.87 6.07
N ARG A 265 -29.63 21.62 6.18
CA ARG A 265 -29.67 23.02 6.60
C ARG A 265 -30.57 23.87 5.68
N LYS A 266 -30.46 23.73 4.36
CA LYS A 266 -31.34 24.46 3.41
C LYS A 266 -32.80 24.07 3.60
N ILE A 267 -33.10 22.78 3.77
CA ILE A 267 -34.47 22.29 4.02
C ILE A 267 -35.04 22.94 5.30
N LEU A 268 -34.26 22.98 6.39
CA LEU A 268 -34.70 23.59 7.66
C LEU A 268 -35.02 25.08 7.51
N ILE A 269 -34.15 25.84 6.83
CA ILE A 269 -34.35 27.29 6.62
C ILE A 269 -35.57 27.56 5.73
N PHE A 270 -35.74 26.79 4.65
CA PHE A 270 -36.81 27.02 3.67
C PHE A 270 -38.17 26.50 4.13
N SER A 271 -38.21 25.50 5.01
CA SER A 271 -39.45 24.96 5.59
C SER A 271 -40.20 25.97 6.47
N LEU A 272 -39.55 27.05 6.90
CA LEU A 272 -40.15 28.13 7.69
C LEU A 272 -40.86 29.19 6.83
N SER A 273 -40.76 29.11 5.49
CA SER A 273 -41.41 30.06 4.56
C SER A 273 -42.51 29.36 3.73
N PRO A 274 -43.81 29.69 3.92
CA PRO A 274 -44.92 29.03 3.23
C PRO A 274 -44.90 29.17 1.70
N ALA A 275 -44.11 30.10 1.15
CA ALA A 275 -44.04 30.39 -0.28
C ALA A 275 -43.12 29.43 -1.08
N LYS A 276 -42.44 28.48 -0.43
CA LYS A 276 -41.36 27.67 -1.06
C LYS A 276 -41.51 26.15 -0.90
N THR A 277 -42.74 25.66 -0.79
CA THR A 277 -43.03 24.22 -0.58
C THR A 277 -42.46 23.32 -1.68
N MET A 278 -42.43 23.78 -2.94
CA MET A 278 -41.87 23.01 -4.06
C MET A 278 -40.35 22.84 -3.95
N ASP A 279 -39.63 23.88 -3.52
CA ASP A 279 -38.18 23.85 -3.35
C ASP A 279 -37.77 22.87 -2.23
N VAL A 280 -38.53 22.85 -1.14
CA VAL A 280 -38.31 21.93 0.00
C VAL A 280 -38.46 20.47 -0.44
N LEU A 281 -39.48 20.15 -1.24
CA LEU A 281 -39.68 18.80 -1.77
C LEU A 281 -38.52 18.37 -2.67
N MET A 282 -38.02 19.27 -3.52
CA MET A 282 -36.89 19.01 -4.40
C MET A 282 -35.58 18.76 -3.64
N TYR A 283 -35.30 19.55 -2.60
CA TYR A 283 -34.15 19.31 -1.73
C TYR A 283 -34.27 17.99 -0.95
N GLY A 284 -35.47 17.61 -0.52
CA GLY A 284 -35.73 16.32 0.13
C GLY A 284 -35.39 15.13 -0.76
N VAL A 285 -35.80 15.16 -2.04
CA VAL A 285 -35.43 14.13 -3.03
C VAL A 285 -33.91 14.09 -3.23
N LEU A 286 -33.25 15.24 -3.30
CA LEU A 286 -31.79 15.31 -3.47
C LEU A 286 -31.03 14.65 -2.30
N VAL A 287 -31.48 14.88 -1.07
CA VAL A 287 -30.92 14.27 0.14
C VAL A 287 -31.09 12.74 0.11
N LEU A 288 -32.25 12.24 -0.32
CA LEU A 288 -32.48 10.80 -0.46
C LEU A 288 -31.52 10.16 -1.48
N CYS A 289 -31.32 10.79 -2.64
CA CYS A 289 -30.37 10.32 -3.64
C CYS A 289 -28.93 10.27 -3.12
N LEU A 290 -28.50 11.30 -2.38
CA LEU A 290 -27.17 11.35 -1.77
C LEU A 290 -27.02 10.32 -0.64
N GLY A 291 -28.06 10.12 0.17
CA GLY A 291 -28.09 9.09 1.21
C GLY A 291 -27.98 7.67 0.62
N LEU A 292 -28.65 7.41 -0.50
CA LEU A 292 -28.55 6.14 -1.21
C LEU A 292 -27.15 5.92 -1.80
N SER A 293 -26.54 6.99 -2.33
CA SER A 293 -25.17 6.97 -2.82
C SER A 293 -24.16 6.69 -1.68
N TYR A 294 -24.33 7.35 -0.54
CA TYR A 294 -23.54 7.12 0.68
C TYR A 294 -23.64 5.67 1.15
N TRP A 295 -24.86 5.14 1.22
CA TRP A 295 -25.11 3.75 1.62
C TRP A 295 -24.41 2.75 0.69
N LEU A 296 -24.47 2.97 -0.62
CA LEU A 296 -23.86 2.08 -1.61
C LEU A 296 -22.33 2.07 -1.53
N ILE A 297 -21.72 3.25 -1.30
CA ILE A 297 -20.26 3.40 -1.15
C ILE A 297 -19.77 2.70 0.13
N THR A 298 -20.46 2.92 1.25
CA THR A 298 -20.08 2.33 2.55
C THR A 298 -20.31 0.83 2.61
N HIS A 299 -21.29 0.29 1.88
CA HIS A 299 -21.55 -1.15 1.83
C HIS A 299 -20.51 -1.93 0.99
N ARG A 300 -19.95 -1.33 -0.06
CA ARG A 300 -18.87 -1.96 -0.86
C ARG A 300 -17.49 -1.91 -0.19
N ALA A 301 -17.28 -1.02 0.78
CA ALA A 301 -16.00 -0.86 1.48
C ALA A 301 -15.78 -1.83 2.66
N LYS A 302 -16.82 -2.57 3.09
CA LYS A 302 -16.64 -3.67 4.06
C LYS A 302 -16.24 -4.94 3.31
N PRO A 303 -14.99 -5.42 3.41
CA PRO A 303 -14.71 -6.79 3.01
C PRO A 303 -15.55 -7.69 3.91
N THR A 304 -16.25 -8.62 3.29
CA THR A 304 -16.93 -9.74 3.94
C THR A 304 -15.96 -10.36 4.94
N LYS A 305 -16.18 -10.11 6.24
CA LYS A 305 -15.61 -10.93 7.30
C LYS A 305 -16.22 -12.31 7.13
N ASN A 306 -15.45 -13.23 6.58
CA ASN A 306 -15.53 -14.67 6.81
C ASN A 306 -14.11 -15.19 6.75
#